data_AF-A0A7W1Y9R5-F1
#
_entry.id   AF-A0A7W1Y9R5-F1
#
_cell.length_a   1.000
_cell.length_b   1.000
_cell.length_c   1.000
_cell.angle_alpha   90.00
_cell.angle_beta   90.00
_cell.angle_gamma   90.00
#
_symmetry.space_group_name_H-M   'P 1'
#
loop_
_entity.id
_entity.type
_entity.pdbx_description
1 polymer ?
#
loop_
_entity_poly.entity_id
_entity_poly.type
_entity_poly.pdbx_seq_one_letter_code
_entity_poly.pdbx_strand_id
1 'polypeptide(L)'
;MNMIHITIIMINVFGWIFEKTRKISVFMILITIFCWTVLGVFFGLGYCPLTQIHADYLYNNYQYLLPFSYIDYIFITNFGLKVSTKFLAICSILVVFLSLYLSNLKLKSLTNKISYLIILNVIMWGFIIIFNELGSNINFNNLDILFGITFSCLLIKEVLIKNIKIKV
;
A
#
# COMPACT_ATOMS: atom_id res chain seq x y z
N MET A 1 -10.06 -11.37 12.82
CA MET A 1 -9.86 -10.32 11.79
C MET A 1 -8.39 -9.96 11.57
N ASN A 2 -7.58 -9.83 12.63
CA ASN A 2 -6.12 -9.60 12.54
C ASN A 2 -5.37 -10.56 11.61
N MET A 3 -5.74 -11.85 11.62
CA MET A 3 -5.05 -12.86 10.82
C MET A 3 -5.08 -12.56 9.32
N ILE A 4 -6.22 -12.14 8.76
CA ILE A 4 -6.33 -11.83 7.33
C ILE A 4 -5.44 -10.63 6.96
N HIS A 5 -5.51 -9.56 7.75
CA HIS A 5 -4.72 -8.36 7.48
C HIS A 5 -3.22 -8.66 7.61
N ILE A 6 -2.80 -9.37 8.66
CA ILE A 6 -1.41 -9.80 8.84
C ILE A 6 -0.97 -10.71 7.70
N THR A 7 -1.80 -11.64 7.24
CA THR A 7 -1.48 -12.50 6.08
C THR A 7 -1.25 -11.66 4.83
N ILE A 8 -2.08 -10.65 4.55
CA ILE A 8 -1.88 -9.79 3.37
C ILE A 8 -0.62 -8.95 3.51
N ILE A 9 -0.32 -8.41 4.70
CA ILE A 9 0.95 -7.72 4.97
C ILE A 9 2.12 -8.67 4.68
N MET A 10 2.08 -9.90 5.20
CA MET A 10 3.13 -10.89 4.96
C MET A 10 3.28 -11.25 3.48
N ILE A 11 2.17 -11.38 2.73
CA ILE A 11 2.22 -11.61 1.28
C ILE A 11 2.85 -10.42 0.57
N ASN A 12 2.47 -9.19 0.91
CA ASN A 12 3.04 -8.00 0.31
C ASN A 12 4.54 -7.86 0.59
N VAL A 13 5.00 -8.24 1.79
CA VAL A 13 6.40 -8.11 2.22
C VAL A 13 7.27 -9.27 1.71
N PHE A 14 6.77 -10.51 1.73
CA PHE A 14 7.59 -11.72 1.51
C PHE A 14 7.12 -12.59 0.33
N GLY A 15 5.96 -12.29 -0.27
CA GLY A 15 5.37 -13.10 -1.33
C GLY A 15 6.23 -13.23 -2.59
N TRP A 16 7.20 -12.34 -2.78
CA TRP A 16 8.17 -12.36 -3.88
C TRP A 16 9.30 -13.40 -3.72
N ILE A 17 9.47 -13.97 -2.52
CA ILE A 17 10.53 -14.94 -2.24
C ILE A 17 10.29 -16.24 -3.01
N PHE A 18 9.12 -16.87 -2.80
CA PHE A 18 8.78 -18.18 -3.37
C PHE A 18 8.22 -18.06 -4.78
N GLU A 19 8.67 -18.93 -5.69
CA GLU A 19 8.27 -18.90 -7.10
C GLU A 19 6.76 -19.01 -7.31
N LYS A 20 6.11 -19.92 -6.58
CA LYS A 20 4.65 -20.16 -6.66
C LYS A 20 3.82 -18.94 -6.22
N THR A 21 4.34 -18.09 -5.33
CA THR A 21 3.61 -16.94 -4.78
C THR A 21 3.93 -15.62 -5.47
N ARG A 22 4.94 -15.55 -6.35
CA ARG A 22 5.34 -14.28 -7.00
C ARG A 22 4.21 -13.59 -7.75
N LYS A 23 3.42 -14.33 -8.53
CA LYS A 23 2.27 -13.75 -9.27
C LYS A 23 1.20 -13.24 -8.32
N ILE A 24 0.93 -13.98 -7.25
CA ILE A 24 -0.03 -13.60 -6.20
C ILE A 24 0.46 -12.35 -5.47
N SER A 25 1.75 -12.28 -5.16
CA SER A 25 2.41 -11.13 -4.53
C SER A 25 2.21 -9.87 -5.36
N VAL A 26 2.47 -9.92 -6.68
CA VAL A 26 2.21 -8.78 -7.57
C VAL A 26 0.74 -8.36 -7.51
N PHE A 27 -0.19 -9.31 -7.62
CA PHE A 27 -1.62 -9.00 -7.60
C PHE A 27 -2.08 -8.37 -6.28
N MET A 28 -1.64 -8.91 -5.14
CA MET A 28 -1.96 -8.37 -3.82
C MET A 28 -1.36 -6.97 -3.60
N ILE A 29 -0.14 -6.74 -4.08
CA ILE A 29 0.47 -5.40 -4.04
C ILE A 29 -0.33 -4.42 -4.89
N LEU A 30 -0.78 -4.80 -6.08
CA LEU A 30 -1.59 -3.94 -6.94
C LEU A 30 -2.94 -3.58 -6.28
N ILE A 31 -3.59 -4.55 -5.63
CA ILE A 31 -4.80 -4.28 -4.84
C ILE A 31 -4.49 -3.30 -3.72
N THR A 32 -3.36 -3.47 -3.02
CA THR A 32 -2.96 -2.58 -1.92
C THR A 32 -2.75 -1.16 -2.40
N ILE A 33 -1.99 -0.98 -3.50
CA ILE A 33 -1.79 0.34 -4.13
C ILE A 33 -3.13 0.90 -4.58
N PHE A 34 -4.00 0.11 -5.19
CA PHE A 34 -5.34 0.53 -5.61
C PHE A 34 -6.20 1.03 -4.42
N CYS A 35 -6.16 0.33 -3.29
CA CYS A 35 -6.87 0.75 -2.08
C CYS A 35 -6.34 2.10 -1.57
N TRP A 36 -5.02 2.24 -1.42
CA TRP A 36 -4.41 3.48 -0.92
C TRP A 36 -4.66 4.68 -1.83
N THR A 37 -4.77 4.43 -3.13
CA THR A 37 -4.88 5.46 -4.16
C THR A 37 -6.33 5.74 -4.55
N VAL A 38 -6.97 4.79 -5.24
CA VAL A 38 -8.30 4.95 -5.84
C VAL A 38 -9.37 4.94 -4.77
N LEU A 39 -9.35 3.99 -3.84
CA LEU A 39 -10.31 4.02 -2.72
C LEU A 39 -9.99 5.16 -1.74
N GLY A 40 -8.72 5.52 -1.60
CA GLY A 40 -8.31 6.67 -0.79
C GLY A 40 -8.91 8.00 -1.24
N VAL A 41 -9.26 8.14 -2.53
CA VAL A 41 -10.01 9.31 -3.03
C VAL A 41 -11.37 9.49 -2.35
N PHE A 42 -12.04 8.39 -2.02
CA PHE A 42 -13.39 8.43 -1.44
C PHE A 42 -13.37 8.38 0.08
N PHE A 43 -12.40 7.67 0.67
CA PHE A 43 -12.40 7.34 2.10
C PHE A 43 -11.21 7.95 2.88
N GLY A 44 -10.30 8.66 2.22
CA GLY A 44 -9.17 9.36 2.83
C GLY A 44 -7.80 8.83 2.41
N LEU A 45 -6.77 9.68 2.51
CA LEU A 45 -5.40 9.33 2.06
C LEU A 45 -4.84 8.10 2.78
N GLY A 46 -4.37 7.11 2.01
CA GLY A 46 -3.79 5.87 2.54
C GLY A 46 -4.82 4.85 3.03
N TYR A 47 -6.07 4.98 2.60
CA TYR A 47 -7.17 4.12 3.01
C TYR A 47 -6.96 2.62 2.70
N CYS A 48 -7.28 1.77 3.67
CA CYS A 48 -7.32 0.32 3.50
C CYS A 48 -8.63 -0.24 4.07
N PRO A 49 -9.45 -0.95 3.27
CA PRO A 49 -10.72 -1.52 3.73
C PRO A 49 -10.58 -2.44 4.94
N LEU A 50 -9.48 -3.19 5.02
CA LEU A 50 -9.24 -4.10 6.14
C LEU A 50 -8.92 -3.37 7.43
N THR A 51 -8.28 -2.21 7.36
CA THR A 51 -8.09 -1.34 8.53
C THR A 51 -9.43 -0.83 8.99
N GLN A 52 -10.27 -0.33 8.08
CA GLN A 52 -11.58 0.22 8.45
C GLN A 52 -12.48 -0.85 9.08
N ILE A 53 -12.69 -1.98 8.42
CA ILE A 53 -13.55 -3.04 8.97
C ILE A 53 -13.01 -3.52 10.33
N HIS A 54 -11.69 -3.50 10.54
CA HIS A 54 -11.09 -3.88 11.82
C HIS A 54 -11.36 -2.84 12.90
N ALA A 55 -11.22 -1.56 12.55
CA ALA A 55 -11.53 -0.46 13.44
C ALA A 55 -13.03 -0.45 13.80
N ASP A 56 -13.91 -0.64 12.82
CA ASP A 56 -15.37 -0.70 13.03
C ASP A 56 -15.75 -1.85 13.97
N TYR A 57 -15.15 -3.04 13.78
CA TYR A 57 -15.37 -4.17 14.69
C TYR A 57 -14.94 -3.85 16.13
N LEU A 58 -13.76 -3.23 16.31
CA LEU A 58 -13.26 -2.88 17.64
C LEU A 58 -14.07 -1.77 18.29
N TYR A 59 -14.44 -0.74 17.52
CA TYR A 59 -15.25 0.38 17.99
C TYR A 59 -16.62 -0.10 18.50
N ASN A 60 -17.30 -0.95 17.73
CA ASN A 60 -18.64 -1.45 18.07
C ASN A 60 -18.65 -2.38 19.29
N ASN A 61 -17.61 -3.18 19.51
CA ASN A 61 -17.57 -4.15 20.60
C ASN A 61 -16.89 -3.62 21.88
N TYR A 62 -15.98 -2.65 21.76
CA TYR A 62 -15.10 -2.27 22.85
C TYR A 62 -14.86 -0.75 23.01
N GLN A 63 -15.47 0.10 22.16
CA GLN A 63 -15.42 1.57 22.24
C GLN A 63 -14.01 2.18 22.39
N TYR A 64 -13.04 1.70 21.59
CA TYR A 64 -11.68 2.22 21.62
C TYR A 64 -11.47 3.48 20.75
N LEU A 65 -10.61 4.39 21.23
CA LEU A 65 -9.92 5.36 20.39
C LEU A 65 -8.79 4.63 19.65
N LEU A 66 -8.98 4.40 18.35
CA LEU A 66 -8.06 3.61 17.53
C LEU A 66 -7.14 4.51 16.69
N PRO A 67 -5.87 4.15 16.52
CA PRO A 67 -4.99 4.86 15.60
C PRO A 67 -5.45 4.66 14.16
N PHE A 68 -5.11 5.62 13.29
CA PHE A 68 -5.51 5.60 11.88
C PHE A 68 -4.95 4.38 11.11
N SER A 69 -3.70 3.99 11.38
CA SER A 69 -3.03 2.88 10.70
C SER A 69 -3.09 1.59 11.52
N TYR A 70 -3.33 0.47 10.84
CA TYR A 70 -3.26 -0.86 11.45
C TYR A 70 -1.86 -1.21 11.98
N ILE A 71 -0.81 -0.69 11.33
CA ILE A 71 0.57 -0.93 11.80
C ILE A 71 0.79 -0.16 13.09
N ASP A 72 0.28 1.07 13.22
CA ASP A 72 0.34 1.83 14.47
C ASP A 72 -0.37 1.06 15.60
N TYR A 73 -1.54 0.48 15.31
CA TYR A 73 -2.28 -0.36 16.26
C TYR A 73 -1.40 -1.52 16.75
N ILE A 74 -0.81 -2.31 15.86
CA ILE A 74 0.07 -3.44 16.26
C ILE A 74 1.25 -2.97 17.09
N PHE A 75 1.93 -1.87 16.69
CA PHE A 75 3.10 -1.37 17.41
C PHE A 75 2.74 -0.94 18.84
N ILE A 76 1.60 -0.27 19.00
CA ILE A 76 1.11 0.15 20.31
C ILE A 76 0.66 -1.06 21.14
N THR A 77 -0.18 -1.95 20.60
CA THR A 77 -0.79 -3.04 21.39
C THR A 77 0.18 -4.16 21.72
N ASN A 78 1.09 -4.50 20.80
CA ASN A 78 1.96 -5.67 20.98
C ASN A 78 3.34 -5.30 21.53
N PHE A 79 3.83 -4.11 21.24
CA PHE A 79 5.18 -3.69 21.64
C PHE A 79 5.18 -2.50 22.62
N GLY A 80 4.04 -1.85 22.85
CA GLY A 80 3.97 -0.64 23.69
C GLY A 80 4.72 0.55 23.11
N LEU A 81 5.05 0.53 21.81
CA LEU A 81 5.87 1.55 21.16
C LEU A 81 5.01 2.54 20.37
N LYS A 82 5.11 3.82 20.71
CA LYS A 82 4.45 4.91 19.99
C LYS A 82 5.40 5.49 18.93
N VAL A 83 5.39 4.89 17.75
CA VAL A 83 6.16 5.37 16.58
C VAL A 83 5.32 6.38 15.80
N SER A 84 5.97 7.34 15.13
CA SER A 84 5.27 8.30 14.26
C SER A 84 4.56 7.59 13.10
N THR A 85 3.26 7.84 12.93
CA THR A 85 2.43 7.30 11.84
C THR A 85 3.04 7.60 10.46
N LYS A 86 3.58 8.82 10.26
CA LYS A 86 4.23 9.21 9.00
C LYS A 86 5.47 8.36 8.72
N PHE A 87 6.26 8.05 9.75
CA PHE A 87 7.44 7.19 9.60
C PHE A 87 7.05 5.76 9.19
N LEU A 88 6.08 5.16 9.89
CA LEU A 88 5.57 3.83 9.55
C LEU A 88 4.95 3.78 8.15
N ALA A 89 4.26 4.83 7.73
CA ALA A 89 3.73 4.95 6.37
C ALA A 89 4.84 5.00 5.31
N ILE A 90 5.90 5.80 5.52
CA ILE A 90 7.07 5.85 4.61
C ILE A 90 7.72 4.47 4.49
N CYS A 91 7.95 3.78 5.61
CA CYS A 91 8.49 2.42 5.60
C CYS A 91 7.59 1.46 4.83
N SER A 92 6.26 1.55 5.03
CA SER A 92 5.28 0.69 4.35
C SER A 92 5.34 0.86 2.84
N ILE A 93 5.40 2.11 2.37
CA ILE A 93 5.50 2.43 0.94
C ILE A 93 6.80 1.91 0.34
N LEU A 94 7.94 2.14 1.00
CA LEU A 94 9.23 1.62 0.55
C LEU A 94 9.22 0.10 0.42
N VAL A 95 8.68 -0.61 1.42
CA VAL A 95 8.61 -2.07 1.40
C VAL A 95 7.67 -2.59 0.31
N VAL A 96 6.50 -1.99 0.13
CA VAL A 96 5.54 -2.40 -0.90
C VAL A 96 6.10 -2.21 -2.31
N PHE A 97 6.69 -1.04 -2.59
CA PHE A 97 7.27 -0.76 -3.91
C PHE A 97 8.53 -1.57 -4.19
N LEU A 98 9.38 -1.80 -3.17
CA LEU A 98 10.53 -2.70 -3.30
C LEU A 98 10.08 -4.14 -3.57
N SER A 99 9.06 -4.61 -2.87
CA SER A 99 8.50 -5.95 -3.07
C SER A 99 7.89 -6.11 -4.48
N LEU A 100 7.26 -5.06 -5.01
CA LEU A 100 6.77 -5.04 -6.39
C LEU A 100 7.90 -5.11 -7.41
N TYR A 101 8.96 -4.34 -7.18
CA TYR A 101 10.17 -4.34 -8.03
C TYR A 101 10.81 -5.74 -8.05
N LEU A 102 11.07 -6.32 -6.88
CA LEU A 102 11.67 -7.65 -6.74
C LEU A 102 10.79 -8.76 -7.33
N SER A 103 9.47 -8.67 -7.15
CA SER A 103 8.52 -9.61 -7.75
C SER A 103 8.61 -9.61 -9.27
N ASN A 104 8.53 -8.42 -9.89
CA ASN A 104 8.57 -8.27 -11.34
C ASN A 104 9.95 -8.59 -11.93
N LEU A 105 11.04 -8.30 -11.20
CA LEU A 105 12.39 -8.68 -11.57
C LEU A 105 12.51 -10.20 -11.67
N LYS A 106 12.07 -10.93 -10.62
CA LYS A 106 12.12 -12.41 -10.58
C LYS A 106 11.18 -13.07 -11.58
N LEU A 107 10.05 -12.44 -11.91
CA LEU A 107 9.13 -12.90 -12.96
C LEU A 107 9.60 -12.56 -14.38
N LYS A 108 10.76 -11.88 -14.53
CA LYS A 108 11.25 -11.36 -15.82
C LYS A 108 10.21 -10.47 -16.54
N SER A 109 9.33 -9.85 -15.76
CA SER A 109 8.27 -8.97 -16.24
C SER A 109 8.67 -7.50 -16.16
N LEU A 110 9.72 -7.17 -15.41
CA LEU A 110 10.20 -5.81 -15.22
C LEU A 110 10.64 -5.17 -16.55
N THR A 111 10.17 -3.95 -16.79
CA THR A 111 10.58 -3.10 -17.92
C THR A 111 11.10 -1.77 -17.40
N ASN A 112 11.87 -1.03 -18.21
CA ASN A 112 12.36 0.31 -17.84
C ASN A 112 11.21 1.28 -17.50
N LYS A 113 10.06 1.13 -18.16
CA LYS A 113 8.87 1.92 -17.88
C LYS A 113 8.30 1.60 -16.49
N ILE A 114 8.21 0.31 -16.13
CA ILE A 114 7.73 -0.12 -14.81
C ILE A 114 8.69 0.34 -13.72
N SER A 115 10.01 0.21 -13.91
CA SER A 115 10.98 0.66 -12.89
C SER A 115 10.91 2.17 -12.66
N TYR A 116 10.81 2.97 -13.73
CA TYR A 116 10.63 4.42 -13.62
C TYR A 116 9.33 4.79 -12.88
N LEU A 117 8.22 4.13 -13.22
CA LEU A 117 6.94 4.35 -12.54
C LEU A 117 6.99 3.96 -11.06
N ILE A 118 7.70 2.89 -10.68
CA ILE A 118 7.90 2.52 -9.28
C ILE A 118 8.65 3.63 -8.54
N ILE A 119 9.75 4.14 -9.10
CA ILE A 119 10.55 5.21 -8.48
C ILE A 119 9.72 6.49 -8.31
N LEU A 120 8.99 6.90 -9.37
CA LEU A 120 8.09 8.05 -9.30
C LEU A 120 7.05 7.90 -8.19
N ASN A 121 6.44 6.72 -8.07
CA ASN A 121 5.46 6.48 -7.03
C ASN A 121 6.07 6.56 -5.63
N VAL A 122 7.27 6.03 -5.41
CA VAL A 122 7.97 6.16 -4.11
C VAL A 122 8.19 7.62 -3.75
N ILE A 123 8.65 8.44 -4.71
CA ILE A 123 8.91 9.86 -4.48
C ILE A 123 7.61 10.62 -4.20
N MET A 124 6.60 10.47 -5.08
CA MET A 124 5.34 11.20 -4.95
C MET A 124 4.57 10.82 -3.69
N TRP A 125 4.49 9.54 -3.37
CA TRP A 125 3.85 9.11 -2.13
C TRP A 125 4.63 9.53 -0.89
N GLY A 126 5.97 9.58 -0.97
CA GLY A 126 6.80 10.19 0.08
C GLY A 126 6.41 11.64 0.33
N PHE A 127 6.28 12.44 -0.73
CA PHE A 127 5.82 13.83 -0.63
C PHE A 127 4.40 13.95 -0.05
N ILE A 128 3.47 13.13 -0.54
CA ILE A 128 2.08 13.11 -0.03
C ILE A 128 2.07 12.86 1.48
N ILE A 129 2.83 11.86 1.98
CA ILE A 129 2.88 11.54 3.41
C ILE A 129 3.52 12.67 4.22
N ILE A 130 4.58 13.29 3.71
CA ILE A 130 5.30 14.34 4.44
C ILE A 130 4.42 15.58 4.57
N PHE A 131 3.79 16.01 3.49
CA PHE A 131 3.08 17.29 3.40
C PHE A 131 1.58 17.23 3.71
N ASN A 132 0.96 16.04 3.76
CA ASN A 132 -0.45 15.90 4.07
C ASN A 132 -0.66 15.08 5.35
N GLU A 133 -1.86 15.19 5.92
CA GLU A 133 -2.29 14.32 7.01
C GLU A 133 -2.92 13.05 6.45
N LEU A 134 -2.46 11.89 6.93
CA LEU A 134 -3.02 10.59 6.56
C LEU A 134 -4.46 10.49 7.07
N GLY A 135 -5.36 9.94 6.24
CA GLY A 135 -6.79 9.87 6.55
C GLY A 135 -7.58 11.16 6.32
N SER A 136 -6.91 12.27 5.97
CA SER A 136 -7.62 13.49 5.59
C SER A 136 -8.34 13.33 4.25
N ASN A 137 -9.41 14.11 4.07
CA ASN A 137 -10.13 14.19 2.81
C ASN A 137 -9.21 14.70 1.69
N ILE A 138 -9.32 14.09 0.51
CA ILE A 138 -8.49 14.49 -0.62
C ILE A 138 -8.89 15.88 -1.11
N ASN A 139 -7.93 16.81 -1.07
CA ASN A 139 -8.04 18.08 -1.75
C ASN A 139 -7.53 17.93 -3.19
N PHE A 140 -8.45 17.92 -4.16
CA PHE A 140 -8.12 17.78 -5.59
C PHE A 140 -7.32 18.96 -6.16
N ASN A 141 -7.25 20.09 -5.46
CA ASN A 141 -6.37 21.20 -5.85
C ASN A 141 -4.91 20.94 -5.46
N ASN A 142 -4.64 19.89 -4.66
CA ASN A 142 -3.27 19.50 -4.32
C ASN A 142 -2.65 18.70 -5.47
N LEU A 143 -1.67 19.32 -6.14
CA LEU A 143 -0.92 18.72 -7.25
C LEU A 143 -0.21 17.42 -6.85
N ASP A 144 0.30 17.33 -5.62
CA ASP A 144 1.01 16.13 -5.16
C ASP A 144 0.10 14.90 -5.18
N ILE A 145 -1.14 15.08 -4.72
CA ILE A 145 -2.15 14.03 -4.68
C ILE A 145 -2.57 13.64 -6.10
N LEU A 146 -2.81 14.63 -6.96
CA LEU A 146 -3.19 14.39 -8.36
C LEU A 146 -2.10 13.60 -9.11
N PHE A 147 -0.84 14.02 -8.96
CA PHE A 147 0.30 13.30 -9.54
C PHE A 147 0.47 11.90 -8.92
N GLY A 148 0.32 11.76 -7.60
CA GLY A 148 0.36 10.46 -6.94
C GLY A 148 -0.69 9.48 -7.49
N ILE A 149 -1.94 9.92 -7.63
CA ILE A 149 -3.04 9.11 -8.17
C ILE A 149 -2.75 8.74 -9.63
N THR A 150 -2.38 9.72 -10.46
CA THR A 150 -2.13 9.47 -11.90
C THR A 150 -0.99 8.49 -12.13
N PHE A 151 0.16 8.66 -11.45
CA PHE A 151 1.28 7.72 -11.55
C PHE A 151 0.96 6.35 -10.98
N SER A 152 0.14 6.28 -9.93
CA SER A 152 -0.30 4.98 -9.36
C SER A 152 -1.19 4.23 -10.35
N CYS A 153 -2.17 4.89 -10.97
CA CYS A 153 -3.03 4.31 -11.99
C CYS A 153 -2.23 3.84 -13.22
N LEU A 154 -1.25 4.62 -13.67
CA LEU A 154 -0.35 4.24 -14.76
C LEU A 154 0.49 3.02 -14.40
N LEU A 155 1.05 2.98 -13.19
CA LEU A 155 1.82 1.83 -12.71
C LEU A 155 0.96 0.56 -12.66
N ILE A 156 -0.24 0.64 -12.08
CA ILE A 156 -1.16 -0.49 -11.99
C ILE A 156 -1.45 -1.05 -13.39
N LYS A 157 -1.80 -0.18 -14.34
CA LYS A 157 -2.08 -0.56 -15.72
C LYS A 157 -0.89 -1.27 -16.38
N GLU A 158 0.30 -0.70 -16.30
CA GLU A 158 1.49 -1.25 -16.95
C GLU A 158 1.90 -2.61 -16.36
N VAL A 159 1.87 -2.73 -15.03
CA VAL A 159 2.19 -4.00 -14.35
C VAL A 159 1.17 -5.08 -14.69
N LEU A 160 -0.12 -4.76 -14.72
CA LEU A 160 -1.18 -5.70 -15.10
C LEU A 160 -0.99 -6.20 -16.54
N ILE A 161 -0.85 -5.30 -17.50
CA ILE A 161 -0.68 -5.65 -18.92
C ILE A 161 0.53 -6.57 -19.10
N LYS A 162 1.64 -6.26 -18.44
CA LYS A 162 2.87 -7.02 -18.60
C LYS A 162 2.80 -8.40 -17.94
N ASN A 163 2.16 -8.52 -16.78
CA ASN A 163 2.03 -9.81 -16.08
C ASN A 163 0.93 -10.72 -16.66
N ILE A 164 -0.12 -10.17 -17.28
CA ILE A 164 -1.13 -10.96 -18.02
C ILE A 164 -0.53 -11.63 -19.27
N LYS A 165 0.40 -10.94 -19.95
CA LYS A 165 1.07 -11.47 -21.16
C LYS A 165 2.06 -12.60 -20.89
N ILE A 166 2.39 -12.89 -19.64
CA ILE A 166 3.26 -14.00 -19.26
C ILE A 166 2.41 -15.28 -19.25
N LYS A 167 2.31 -15.93 -20.43
CA LYS A 167 1.79 -17.29 -20.54
C LYS A 167 2.60 -18.22 -19.62
N VAL A 168 1.88 -19.04 -18.86
CA VAL A 168 2.42 -20.17 -18.09
C VAL A 168 3.06 -21.15 -19.05
#